data_AF-A0AAE1QQF1-F1
#
_entry.id   AF-A0AAE1QQF1-F1
#
_cell.length_a   1.000
_cell.length_b   1.000
_cell.length_c   1.000
_cell.angle_alpha   90.00
_cell.angle_beta   90.00
_cell.angle_gamma   90.00
#
_symmetry.space_group_name_H-M   'P 1'
#
loop_
_entity.id
_entity.type
_entity.pdbx_description
1 polymer ?
#
loop_
_entity_poly.entity_id
_entity_poly.type
_entity_poly.pdbx_seq_one_letter_code
_entity_poly.pdbx_strand_id
1 'polypeptide(L)'
;MLVNTVQFSKVSEPLLVASFFLFLQQSQDVYRGKVYTKHHGSLKKKKIGLIPKCDYQKTIDALKAAADNSHAKGRLGYYLLEKYEELQCGPTEKLIKRRSTRQESSLYYVSIEETFDVVKSAHISTRHCGRDRLLKELHKKYANISTKAVELFKSLCQECQKKRNRPMTKGVVVRPILTKEFSSRGQVDLIGPFA
;
A
#
# COMPACT_ATOMS: atom_id res chain seq x y z
N MET A 1 38.01 12.93 -32.73
CA MET A 1 36.73 12.91 -31.99
C MET A 1 36.47 11.48 -31.55
N LEU A 2 36.74 11.16 -30.29
CA LEU A 2 36.56 9.83 -29.70
C LEU A 2 35.21 9.82 -28.97
N VAL A 3 34.27 8.99 -29.43
CA VAL A 3 32.99 8.77 -28.74
C VAL A 3 33.15 7.50 -27.90
N ASN A 4 33.30 7.66 -26.60
CA ASN A 4 33.36 6.56 -25.65
C ASN A 4 31.98 5.89 -25.54
N THR A 5 31.85 4.69 -26.09
CA THR A 5 30.72 3.80 -25.83
C THR A 5 30.93 3.09 -24.49
N VAL A 6 30.15 3.45 -23.48
CA VAL A 6 30.08 2.71 -22.21
C VAL A 6 29.32 1.40 -22.46
N GLN A 7 30.04 0.28 -22.50
CA GLN A 7 29.44 -1.05 -22.44
C GLN A 7 28.83 -1.26 -21.06
N PHE A 8 27.50 -1.24 -20.97
CA PHE A 8 26.79 -1.82 -19.83
C PHE A 8 26.83 -3.34 -19.95
N SER A 9 27.69 -3.97 -19.16
CA SER A 9 27.75 -5.40 -18.98
C SER A 9 26.43 -5.92 -18.38
N LYS A 10 25.75 -6.79 -19.14
CA LYS A 10 24.66 -7.64 -18.64
C LYS A 10 25.22 -8.62 -17.61
N VAL A 11 25.07 -8.31 -16.32
CA VAL A 11 25.14 -9.33 -15.26
C VAL A 11 23.71 -9.70 -14.92
N SER A 12 23.14 -10.62 -15.71
CA SER A 12 21.89 -11.30 -15.37
C SER A 12 22.21 -12.58 -14.64
N GLU A 13 22.31 -12.53 -13.30
CA GLU A 13 22.33 -13.73 -12.48
C GLU A 13 20.89 -14.22 -12.27
N PRO A 14 20.45 -15.31 -12.92
CA PRO A 14 19.07 -15.78 -12.85
C PRO A 14 18.67 -16.22 -11.43
N LEU A 15 19.63 -16.64 -10.60
CA LEU A 15 19.40 -17.07 -9.22
C LEU A 15 19.03 -15.89 -8.31
N LEU A 16 19.65 -14.72 -8.48
CA LEU A 16 19.37 -13.54 -7.66
C LEU A 16 18.00 -12.94 -8.03
N VAL A 17 17.65 -12.95 -9.31
CA VAL A 17 16.32 -12.54 -9.81
C VAL A 17 15.24 -13.50 -9.32
N ALA A 18 15.48 -14.82 -9.38
CA ALA A 18 14.54 -15.83 -8.89
C ALA A 18 14.36 -15.78 -7.35
N SER A 19 15.43 -15.55 -6.60
CA SER A 19 15.41 -15.35 -5.15
C SER A 19 14.59 -14.11 -4.77
N PHE A 20 14.77 -13.02 -5.51
CA PHE A 20 14.00 -11.79 -5.33
C PHE A 20 12.51 -11.99 -5.68
N PHE A 21 12.21 -12.78 -6.72
CA PHE A 21 10.84 -13.13 -7.11
C PHE A 21 10.14 -14.00 -6.07
N LEU A 22 10.78 -15.07 -5.60
CA LEU A 22 10.28 -15.95 -4.54
C LEU A 22 10.05 -15.20 -3.22
N PHE A 23 10.94 -14.27 -2.87
CA PHE A 23 10.78 -13.44 -1.68
C PHE A 23 9.66 -12.40 -1.81
N LEU A 24 9.53 -11.77 -2.99
CA LEU A 24 8.39 -10.90 -3.29
C LEU A 24 7.07 -11.66 -3.20
N GLN A 25 7.04 -12.91 -3.64
CA GLN A 25 5.89 -13.79 -3.55
C GLN A 25 5.57 -14.16 -2.09
N GLN A 26 6.58 -14.49 -1.27
CA GLN A 26 6.38 -14.66 0.18
C GLN A 26 5.82 -13.40 0.86
N SER A 27 6.26 -12.21 0.45
CA SER A 27 5.72 -10.95 0.98
C SER A 27 4.26 -10.70 0.55
N GLN A 28 3.90 -11.09 -0.67
CA GLN A 28 2.54 -11.09 -1.20
C GLN A 28 1.65 -12.10 -0.47
N ASP A 29 2.13 -13.31 -0.23
CA ASP A 29 1.39 -14.39 0.42
C ASP A 29 1.19 -14.13 1.92
N VAL A 30 2.16 -13.52 2.59
CA VAL A 30 2.02 -13.04 3.97
C VAL A 30 1.02 -11.88 4.06
N TYR A 31 1.04 -10.95 3.10
CA TYR A 31 0.05 -9.88 3.05
C TYR A 31 -1.35 -10.43 2.80
N ARG A 32 -1.51 -11.28 1.76
CA ARG A 32 -2.77 -11.96 1.44
C ARG A 32 -3.24 -12.75 2.65
N GLY A 33 -2.43 -13.64 3.21
CA GLY A 33 -2.75 -14.44 4.40
C GLY A 33 -3.15 -13.59 5.60
N LYS A 34 -2.47 -12.48 5.90
CA LYS A 34 -2.84 -11.58 7.02
C LYS A 34 -4.11 -10.76 6.76
N VAL A 35 -4.39 -10.41 5.50
CA VAL A 35 -5.65 -9.77 5.09
C VAL A 35 -6.81 -10.77 5.14
N TYR A 36 -6.62 -12.00 4.65
CA TYR A 36 -7.60 -13.09 4.67
C TYR A 36 -7.89 -13.62 6.10
N THR A 37 -6.88 -13.81 6.95
CA THR A 37 -7.09 -14.31 8.33
C THR A 37 -7.78 -13.30 9.25
N LYS A 38 -7.48 -11.99 9.11
CA LYS A 38 -8.23 -10.93 9.81
C LYS A 38 -9.68 -10.79 9.32
N HIS A 39 -10.00 -11.32 8.14
CA HIS A 39 -11.37 -11.34 7.60
C HIS A 39 -12.26 -12.39 8.28
N HIS A 40 -11.73 -13.58 8.65
CA HIS A 40 -12.54 -14.62 9.31
C HIS A 40 -12.76 -14.40 10.82
N GLY A 41 -11.85 -13.71 11.53
CA GLY A 41 -11.89 -13.61 13.00
C GLY A 41 -12.55 -12.38 13.63
N SER A 42 -12.82 -11.28 12.90
CA SER A 42 -13.20 -9.98 13.51
C SER A 42 -14.43 -9.28 12.93
N LEU A 43 -15.23 -9.95 12.10
CA LEU A 43 -16.38 -9.32 11.43
C LEU A 43 -17.71 -9.32 12.20
N LYS A 44 -17.75 -9.72 13.48
CA LYS A 44 -18.97 -9.53 14.29
C LYS A 44 -19.28 -8.06 14.62
N LYS A 45 -18.40 -7.08 14.31
CA LYS A 45 -18.64 -5.67 14.70
C LYS A 45 -18.53 -4.58 13.62
N LYS A 46 -17.74 -4.70 12.52
CA LYS A 46 -17.77 -3.72 11.39
C LYS A 46 -17.34 -4.37 10.06
N LYS A 47 -18.21 -4.37 9.04
CA LYS A 47 -17.91 -4.83 7.66
C LYS A 47 -16.78 -4.00 7.06
N ILE A 48 -15.60 -4.58 6.89
CA ILE A 48 -14.53 -3.99 6.08
C ILE A 48 -14.95 -4.20 4.62
N GLY A 49 -14.99 -3.14 3.80
CA GLY A 49 -15.48 -3.16 2.41
C GLY A 49 -14.60 -3.91 1.39
N LEU A 50 -13.90 -4.96 1.83
CA LEU A 50 -13.06 -5.82 1.01
C LEU A 50 -13.94 -6.85 0.29
N ILE A 51 -13.76 -7.02 -1.02
CA ILE A 51 -14.58 -7.91 -1.85
C ILE A 51 -13.67 -9.00 -2.46
N PRO A 52 -13.90 -10.29 -2.15
CA PRO A 52 -13.21 -11.40 -2.82
C PRO A 52 -13.45 -11.39 -4.34
N LYS A 53 -12.54 -11.93 -5.14
CA LYS A 53 -12.68 -11.92 -6.60
C LYS A 53 -13.93 -12.68 -7.08
N CYS A 54 -14.26 -13.80 -6.45
CA CYS A 54 -15.48 -14.56 -6.77
C CYS A 54 -16.76 -13.75 -6.49
N ASP A 55 -16.81 -13.02 -5.38
CA ASP A 55 -17.96 -12.19 -5.03
C ASP A 55 -18.02 -10.91 -5.87
N TYR A 56 -16.87 -10.41 -6.32
CA TYR A 56 -16.78 -9.28 -7.24
C TYR A 56 -17.51 -9.56 -8.54
N GLN A 57 -17.24 -10.72 -9.15
CA GLN A 57 -17.92 -11.17 -10.38
C GLN A 57 -19.42 -11.38 -10.16
N LYS A 58 -19.81 -12.10 -9.11
CA LYS A 58 -21.23 -12.28 -8.75
C LYS A 58 -21.95 -10.95 -8.57
N THR A 59 -21.27 -9.94 -8.02
CA THR A 59 -21.87 -8.60 -7.83
C THR A 59 -22.10 -7.90 -9.16
N ILE A 60 -21.19 -8.05 -10.12
CA ILE A 60 -21.34 -7.51 -11.48
C ILE A 60 -22.50 -8.21 -12.19
N ASP A 61 -22.53 -9.55 -12.17
CA ASP A 61 -23.60 -10.34 -12.81
C ASP A 61 -24.98 -9.99 -12.22
N ALA A 62 -25.07 -9.88 -10.89
CA ALA A 62 -26.29 -9.48 -10.21
C ALA A 62 -26.71 -8.04 -10.53
N LEU A 63 -25.74 -7.14 -10.74
CA LEU A 63 -26.00 -5.75 -11.11
C LEU A 63 -26.55 -5.66 -12.54
N LYS A 64 -26.00 -6.42 -13.48
CA LYS A 64 -26.51 -6.55 -14.85
C LYS A 64 -27.93 -7.10 -14.86
N ALA A 65 -28.14 -8.23 -14.17
CA ALA A 65 -29.46 -8.84 -14.05
C ALA A 65 -30.50 -7.89 -13.43
N ALA A 66 -30.09 -7.06 -12.47
CA ALA A 66 -30.96 -6.04 -11.85
C ALA A 66 -31.16 -4.80 -12.74
N ALA A 67 -30.25 -4.51 -13.66
CA ALA A 67 -30.42 -3.45 -14.65
C ALA A 67 -31.43 -3.88 -15.72
N ASP A 68 -31.33 -5.12 -16.20
CA ASP A 68 -32.20 -5.69 -17.24
C ASP A 68 -33.63 -5.93 -16.75
N ASN A 69 -33.79 -6.46 -15.53
CA ASN A 69 -35.09 -6.76 -14.95
C ASN A 69 -35.65 -5.55 -14.18
N SER A 70 -36.13 -4.53 -14.90
CA SER A 70 -36.70 -3.31 -14.32
C SER A 70 -37.89 -3.57 -13.36
N HIS A 71 -38.71 -4.58 -13.65
CA HIS A 71 -40.02 -4.80 -13.01
C HIS A 71 -40.06 -5.88 -11.91
N ALA A 72 -38.99 -6.68 -11.74
CA ALA A 72 -38.93 -7.78 -10.77
C ALA A 72 -37.72 -7.66 -9.82
N LYS A 73 -37.38 -6.43 -9.42
CA LYS A 73 -36.21 -6.19 -8.55
C LYS A 73 -36.53 -6.56 -7.11
N GLY A 74 -35.84 -7.57 -6.59
CA GLY A 74 -35.75 -7.79 -5.15
C GLY A 74 -35.04 -6.64 -4.43
N ARG A 75 -35.14 -6.59 -3.10
CA ARG A 75 -34.48 -5.56 -2.26
C ARG A 75 -32.98 -5.40 -2.56
N LEU A 76 -32.29 -6.50 -2.86
CA LEU A 76 -30.87 -6.49 -3.21
C LEU A 76 -30.60 -5.77 -4.54
N GLY A 77 -31.48 -5.90 -5.53
CA GLY A 77 -31.32 -5.23 -6.83
C GLY A 77 -31.35 -3.71 -6.70
N TYR A 78 -32.29 -3.17 -5.91
CA TYR A 78 -32.34 -1.73 -5.61
C TYR A 78 -31.07 -1.25 -4.92
N TYR A 79 -30.61 -1.97 -3.89
CA TYR A 79 -29.37 -1.64 -3.17
C TYR A 79 -28.14 -1.62 -4.08
N LEU A 80 -28.04 -2.58 -5.01
CA LEU A 80 -26.90 -2.67 -5.93
C LEU A 80 -26.87 -1.49 -6.91
N LEU A 81 -28.02 -1.11 -7.48
CA LEU A 81 -28.13 -0.01 -8.44
C LEU A 81 -27.89 1.36 -7.83
N GLU A 82 -28.28 1.54 -6.57
CA GLU A 82 -28.02 2.77 -5.82
C GLU A 82 -26.52 2.94 -5.52
N LYS A 83 -25.85 1.83 -5.18
CA LYS A 83 -24.48 1.86 -4.65
C LYS A 83 -23.40 1.73 -5.72
N TYR A 84 -23.66 0.91 -6.74
CA TYR A 84 -22.66 0.52 -7.73
C TYR A 84 -23.10 0.88 -9.15
N GLU A 85 -22.11 0.99 -10.02
CA GLU A 85 -22.27 1.17 -11.46
C GLU A 85 -21.20 0.31 -12.13
N GLU A 86 -21.52 -0.27 -13.27
CA GLU A 86 -20.56 -1.01 -14.07
C GLU A 86 -19.88 -0.07 -15.07
N LEU A 87 -18.56 -0.22 -15.22
CA LEU A 87 -17.79 0.46 -16.24
C LEU A 87 -17.00 -0.56 -17.06
N GLN A 88 -17.19 -0.52 -18.38
CA GLN A 88 -16.44 -1.34 -19.31
C GLN A 88 -15.10 -0.66 -19.62
N CYS A 89 -13.99 -1.29 -19.22
CA CYS A 89 -12.64 -0.85 -19.52
C CYS A 89 -11.97 -1.86 -20.46
N GLY A 90 -12.14 -1.65 -21.77
CA GLY A 90 -11.64 -2.56 -22.81
C GLY A 90 -12.27 -3.95 -22.67
N PRO A 91 -11.48 -5.04 -22.57
CA PRO A 91 -11.99 -6.40 -22.39
C PRO A 91 -12.39 -6.71 -20.94
N THR A 92 -12.15 -5.80 -19.99
CA THR A 92 -12.40 -6.06 -18.56
C THR A 92 -13.52 -5.19 -18.00
N GLU A 93 -14.39 -5.82 -17.23
CA GLU A 93 -15.49 -5.18 -16.52
C GLU A 93 -15.00 -4.75 -15.12
N LYS A 94 -15.30 -3.50 -14.76
CA LYS A 94 -14.90 -2.93 -13.48
C LYS A 94 -16.11 -2.36 -12.77
N LEU A 95 -16.20 -2.68 -11.48
CA LEU A 95 -17.19 -2.14 -10.56
C LEU A 95 -16.73 -0.76 -10.09
N ILE A 96 -17.57 0.26 -10.28
CA ILE A 96 -17.35 1.62 -9.81
C ILE A 96 -18.43 2.02 -8.80
N LYS A 97 -18.13 3.01 -7.97
CA LYS A 97 -19.15 3.67 -7.15
C LYS A 97 -20.08 4.44 -8.07
N ARG A 98 -21.39 4.32 -7.83
CA ARG A 98 -22.41 5.06 -8.59
C ARG A 98 -22.08 6.56 -8.59
N ARG A 99 -21.98 7.15 -9.78
CA ARG A 99 -21.74 8.58 -9.94
C ARG A 99 -23.04 9.37 -9.87
N SER A 100 -22.98 10.58 -9.30
CA SER A 100 -24.10 11.52 -9.36
C SER A 100 -24.05 12.31 -10.67
N THR A 101 -22.84 12.72 -11.07
CA THR A 101 -22.60 13.50 -12.29
C THR A 101 -21.56 12.83 -13.18
N ARG A 102 -21.70 12.92 -14.52
CA ARG A 102 -20.74 12.33 -15.48
C ARG A 102 -19.32 12.93 -15.41
N GLN A 103 -19.19 14.14 -14.87
CA GLN A 103 -17.90 14.83 -14.71
C GLN A 103 -17.13 14.40 -13.45
N GLU A 104 -17.75 13.63 -12.55
CA GLU A 104 -17.09 13.16 -11.33
C GLU A 104 -16.09 12.04 -11.64
N SER A 105 -14.92 12.09 -10.99
CA SER A 105 -13.92 11.03 -11.04
C SER A 105 -14.53 9.72 -10.55
N SER A 106 -14.52 8.70 -11.40
CA SER A 106 -15.05 7.37 -11.07
C SER A 106 -14.15 6.70 -10.02
N LEU A 107 -14.73 6.31 -8.89
CA LEU A 107 -14.02 5.55 -7.87
C LEU A 107 -14.20 4.05 -8.11
N TYR A 108 -13.10 3.35 -8.34
CA TYR A 108 -13.09 1.91 -8.61
C TYR A 108 -13.13 1.08 -7.33
N TYR A 109 -13.82 -0.06 -7.39
CA TYR A 109 -13.70 -1.12 -6.40
C TYR A 109 -12.64 -2.12 -6.83
N VAL A 110 -11.76 -2.49 -5.90
CA VAL A 110 -10.66 -3.43 -6.11
C VAL A 110 -10.95 -4.76 -5.41
N SER A 111 -10.61 -5.87 -6.04
CA SER A 111 -10.69 -7.18 -5.38
C SER A 111 -9.62 -7.33 -4.30
N ILE A 112 -9.82 -8.22 -3.32
CA ILE A 112 -8.82 -8.49 -2.27
C ILE A 112 -7.47 -8.89 -2.87
N GLU A 113 -7.48 -9.72 -3.91
CA GLU A 113 -6.30 -10.27 -4.57
C GLU A 113 -5.44 -9.19 -5.24
N GLU A 114 -6.09 -8.20 -5.86
CA GLU A 114 -5.45 -7.08 -6.56
C GLU A 114 -5.09 -5.92 -5.62
N THR A 115 -5.67 -5.87 -4.41
CA THR A 115 -5.47 -4.75 -3.46
C THR A 115 -3.99 -4.57 -3.13
N PHE A 116 -3.21 -5.66 -3.02
CA PHE A 116 -1.78 -5.56 -2.73
C PHE A 116 -1.01 -4.83 -3.84
N ASP A 117 -1.26 -5.20 -5.10
CA ASP A 117 -0.52 -4.67 -6.24
C ASP A 117 -0.86 -3.20 -6.48
N VAL A 118 -2.13 -2.81 -6.25
CA VAL A 118 -2.57 -1.42 -6.26
C VAL A 118 -1.87 -0.59 -5.18
N VAL A 119 -1.82 -1.08 -3.94
CA VAL A 119 -1.13 -0.36 -2.85
C VAL A 119 0.37 -0.30 -3.11
N LYS A 120 0.98 -1.38 -3.61
CA LYS A 120 2.41 -1.45 -3.95
C LYS A 120 2.79 -0.46 -5.04
N SER A 121 2.05 -0.44 -6.15
CA SER A 121 2.31 0.49 -7.26
C SER A 121 2.16 1.95 -6.82
N ALA A 122 1.11 2.28 -6.06
CA ALA A 122 0.93 3.61 -5.49
C ALA A 122 2.06 3.97 -4.51
N HIS A 123 2.50 3.03 -3.67
CA HIS A 123 3.57 3.26 -2.70
C HIS A 123 4.92 3.52 -3.37
N ILE A 124 5.25 2.78 -4.43
CA ILE A 124 6.49 2.95 -5.21
C ILE A 124 6.45 4.27 -5.99
N SER A 125 5.35 4.55 -6.70
CA SER A 125 5.18 5.78 -7.49
C SER A 125 5.29 7.06 -6.66
N THR A 126 4.85 7.01 -5.40
CA THR A 126 4.93 8.13 -4.45
C THR A 126 6.24 8.16 -3.65
N ARG A 127 7.26 7.38 -4.05
CA ARG A 127 8.58 7.28 -3.42
C ARG A 127 8.50 6.93 -1.92
N HIS A 128 7.80 5.86 -1.59
CA HIS A 128 7.67 5.35 -0.22
C HIS A 128 7.03 6.37 0.74
N CYS A 129 5.94 7.02 0.32
CA CYS A 129 5.33 8.07 1.11
C CYS A 129 4.69 7.57 2.43
N GLY A 130 4.37 8.54 3.30
CA GLY A 130 3.68 8.32 4.56
C GLY A 130 2.27 7.74 4.41
N ARG A 131 1.70 7.26 5.51
CA ARG A 131 0.37 6.62 5.53
C ARG A 131 -0.72 7.55 4.98
N ASP A 132 -0.80 8.78 5.49
CA ASP A 132 -1.83 9.74 5.09
C ASP A 132 -1.72 10.17 3.63
N ARG A 133 -0.49 10.38 3.15
CA ARG A 133 -0.26 10.74 1.75
C ARG A 133 -0.62 9.59 0.81
N LEU A 134 -0.25 8.36 1.15
CA LEU A 134 -0.62 7.18 0.38
C LEU A 134 -2.13 6.97 0.35
N LEU A 135 -2.80 7.15 1.49
CA LEU A 135 -4.26 7.06 1.59
C LEU A 135 -4.95 8.10 0.69
N LYS A 136 -4.49 9.36 0.72
CA LYS A 136 -5.00 10.42 -0.14
C LYS A 136 -4.86 10.10 -1.62
N GLU A 137 -3.71 9.57 -2.05
CA GLU A 137 -3.52 9.18 -3.46
C GLU A 137 -4.41 7.99 -3.86
N LEU A 138 -4.59 7.02 -2.98
CA LEU A 138 -5.43 5.85 -3.23
C LEU A 138 -6.93 6.22 -3.27
N HIS A 139 -7.40 7.07 -2.37
CA HIS A 139 -8.80 7.49 -2.29
C HIS A 139 -9.26 8.39 -3.44
N LYS A 140 -8.34 8.96 -4.22
CA LYS A 140 -8.68 9.63 -5.49
C LYS A 140 -9.19 8.66 -6.56
N LYS A 141 -8.77 7.39 -6.51
CA LYS A 141 -9.06 6.39 -7.55
C LYS A 141 -9.89 5.22 -7.04
N TYR A 142 -9.76 4.86 -5.76
CA TYR A 142 -10.34 3.63 -5.23
C TYR A 142 -11.26 3.88 -4.04
N ALA A 143 -12.44 3.26 -4.06
CA ALA A 143 -13.46 3.45 -3.03
C ALA A 143 -13.26 2.57 -1.78
N ASN A 144 -12.60 1.41 -1.92
CA ASN A 144 -12.66 0.34 -0.92
C ASN A 144 -11.34 0.04 -0.20
N ILE A 145 -10.31 0.85 -0.43
CA ILE A 145 -9.02 0.66 0.25
C ILE A 145 -9.10 1.18 1.70
N SER A 146 -8.90 0.28 2.65
CA SER A 146 -8.92 0.60 4.08
C SER A 146 -7.57 1.10 4.59
N THR A 147 -7.59 1.97 5.60
CA THR A 147 -6.38 2.45 6.29
C THR A 147 -5.57 1.29 6.87
N LYS A 148 -6.24 0.28 7.42
CA LYS A 148 -5.61 -0.92 7.99
C LYS A 148 -4.83 -1.72 6.94
N ALA A 149 -5.34 -1.83 5.72
CA ALA A 149 -4.64 -2.50 4.62
C ALA A 149 -3.35 -1.76 4.25
N VAL A 150 -3.40 -0.43 4.18
CA VAL A 150 -2.23 0.42 3.90
C VAL A 150 -1.18 0.35 5.02
N GLU A 151 -1.61 0.37 6.28
CA GLU A 151 -0.72 0.21 7.44
C GLU A 151 -0.04 -1.16 7.45
N LEU A 152 -0.80 -2.21 7.20
CA LEU A 152 -0.28 -3.58 7.07
C LEU A 152 0.78 -3.61 5.96
N PHE A 153 0.48 -3.10 4.78
CA PHE A 153 1.42 -3.04 3.67
C PHE A 153 2.71 -2.30 4.05
N LYS A 154 2.59 -1.11 4.65
CA LYS A 154 3.75 -0.30 5.05
C LYS A 154 4.60 -1.01 6.11
N SER A 155 3.99 -1.76 7.02
CA SER A 155 4.70 -2.56 8.01
C SER A 155 5.52 -3.70 7.41
N LEU A 156 5.17 -4.16 6.19
CA LEU A 156 5.86 -5.22 5.47
C LEU A 156 6.90 -4.69 4.47
N CYS A 157 6.86 -3.39 4.13
CA CYS A 157 7.79 -2.79 3.19
C CYS A 157 9.21 -2.69 3.78
N GLN A 158 10.17 -3.42 3.18
CA GLN A 158 11.56 -3.45 3.64
C GLN A 158 12.24 -2.08 3.67
N GLU A 159 12.06 -1.25 2.64
CA GLU A 159 12.68 0.08 2.60
C GLU A 159 12.14 0.99 3.72
N CYS A 160 10.84 0.91 3.99
CA CYS A 160 10.22 1.62 5.10
C CYS A 160 10.71 1.09 6.45
N GLN A 161 10.86 -0.22 6.58
CA GLN A 161 11.39 -0.85 7.81
C GLN A 161 12.83 -0.41 8.08
N LYS A 162 13.71 -0.42 7.07
CA LYS A 162 15.11 0.01 7.21
C LYS A 162 15.21 1.48 7.67
N LYS A 163 14.34 2.36 7.17
CA LYS A 163 14.28 3.77 7.63
C LYS A 163 13.74 3.90 9.06
N ARG A 164 12.73 3.10 9.42
CA ARG A 164 12.09 3.11 10.75
C ARG A 164 12.98 2.51 11.84
N ASN A 165 13.70 1.44 11.53
CA ASN A 165 14.50 0.69 12.48
C ASN A 165 15.93 1.23 12.61
N ARG A 166 16.22 2.42 12.06
CA ARG A 166 17.48 3.09 12.38
C ARG A 166 17.52 3.24 13.89
N PRO A 167 18.52 2.67 14.58
CA PRO A 167 18.64 2.87 16.01
C PRO A 167 18.65 4.38 16.21
N MET A 168 17.72 4.88 17.01
CA MET A 168 17.85 6.24 17.49
C MET A 168 19.20 6.24 18.17
N THR A 169 20.17 6.96 17.59
CA THR A 169 21.43 7.24 18.24
C THR A 169 21.06 8.13 19.41
N LYS A 170 20.56 7.51 20.50
CA LYS A 170 20.80 8.02 21.82
C LYS A 170 22.32 8.12 21.81
N GLY A 171 22.83 9.33 21.61
CA GLY A 171 24.26 9.56 21.79
C GLY A 171 24.62 8.87 23.09
N VAL A 172 25.79 8.23 23.13
CA VAL A 172 26.28 7.76 24.43
C VAL A 172 26.39 9.04 25.26
N VAL A 173 25.37 9.30 26.08
CA VAL A 173 25.42 10.38 27.07
C VAL A 173 26.31 9.81 28.14
N VAL A 174 27.62 9.84 27.86
CA VAL A 174 28.63 9.62 28.87
C VAL A 174 28.40 10.76 29.84
N ARG A 175 27.94 10.45 31.06
CA ARG A 175 27.92 11.46 32.12
C ARG A 175 29.37 11.96 32.24
N PRO A 176 29.61 13.29 32.26
CA PRO A 176 30.95 13.81 32.46
C PRO A 176 31.58 13.15 33.68
N ILE A 177 32.86 12.78 33.59
CA ILE A 177 33.57 12.21 34.73
C ILE A 177 33.73 13.34 35.75
N LEU A 178 32.90 13.32 36.80
CA LEU A 178 32.92 14.32 37.86
C LEU A 178 33.99 13.94 38.89
N THR A 179 34.97 14.82 39.09
CA THR A 179 35.94 14.72 40.18
C THR A 179 35.59 15.75 41.27
N LYS A 180 35.86 15.43 42.54
CA LYS A 180 35.48 16.27 43.69
C LYS A 180 36.47 17.40 43.97
N GLU A 181 37.73 17.25 43.56
CA GLU A 181 38.80 18.22 43.80
C GLU A 181 38.87 19.26 42.68
N PHE A 182 39.07 20.52 43.05
CA PHE A 182 39.26 21.62 42.12
C PHE A 182 40.51 21.41 41.25
N SER A 183 40.41 21.66 39.94
CA SER A 183 41.49 21.49 38.95
C SER A 183 42.06 20.06 38.81
N SER A 184 41.39 19.05 39.35
CA SER A 184 41.83 17.64 39.18
C SER A 184 41.62 17.12 37.75
N ARG A 185 40.70 17.71 36.98
CA ARG A 185 40.47 17.43 35.55
C ARG A 185 39.98 18.64 34.77
N GLY A 186 40.27 18.65 33.47
CA GLY A 186 39.76 19.60 32.49
C GLY A 186 39.50 18.90 31.15
N GLN A 187 38.52 19.38 30.40
CA GLN A 187 38.23 18.91 29.05
C GLN A 187 38.76 19.96 28.06
N VAL A 188 39.66 19.55 27.18
CA VAL A 188 40.24 20.41 26.15
C VAL A 188 39.81 19.86 24.80
N ASP A 189 39.05 20.66 24.06
CA ASP A 189 38.63 20.33 22.70
C ASP A 189 39.33 21.25 21.70
N LEU A 190 39.80 20.68 20.60
CA LEU A 190 40.33 21.45 19.49
C LEU A 190 39.16 22.08 18.74
N ILE A 191 39.16 23.41 18.65
CA ILE A 191 38.25 24.14 17.78
C ILE A 191 38.97 24.31 16.44
N GLY A 192 38.28 23.94 15.35
CA GLY A 192 38.81 23.99 13.99
C GLY A 192 39.22 25.41 13.56
N PRO A 193 39.96 25.55 12.45
CA PRO A 193 40.62 26.79 12.08
C PRO A 193 39.61 27.94 11.98
N PHE A 194 39.93 29.04 12.66
CA PHE A 194 39.25 30.31 12.50
C PHE A 194 39.55 30.81 11.08
N ALA A 195 38.50 30.83 10.23
CA ALA A 195 38.56 31.42 8.89
C ALA A 195 38.57 32.94 8.95
#